data_AF-A0A2W5F1H7-F1
#
_entry.id   AF-A0A2W5F1H7-F1
#
_cell.length_a   1.000
_cell.length_b   1.000
_cell.length_c   1.000
_cell.angle_alpha   90.00
_cell.angle_beta   90.00
_cell.angle_gamma   90.00
#
_symmetry.space_group_name_H-M   'P 1'
#
loop_
_entity.id
_entity.type
_entity.pdbx_description
1 polymer ?
#
loop_
_entity_poly.entity_id
_entity_poly.type
_entity_poly.pdbx_seq_one_letter_code
_entity_poly.pdbx_strand_id
1 'polypeptide(L)'
;MTHMQDDHLIFFHIMKTGGTSFYRFLENAYAESDQIPVEMVESYRHIDDFSAQSPRRTRRLEKEYLNLLAEVGKHRLISKLHASFNFVDDFLYFYPDTKTITILRDPLDRALSHIENLRRTPEVNFNNLDSDMRSLIEELRTAPLEKMQNFATDHYCRKIFSNHQARTLAGYAFHDLEDDALLELALKNLERINFVGLTDRMEKFAEVVSYNLGFYNSYSQERLNVMPKENKIDPEERARIRDILAEKNKIDAILFEEAKKRFDRHVQDYHDALFQLRGGQKLRTLVPGEEATLGMESALVGEGWLEREAGLGGGCARWGGPGPSSVLYLAIALQGETCLNFNIVSVINDEIYASMQIFINDSYAPHETSIRDGFLVASVKTRNWQESTSGARIEFRFCGVKSAFEAHGVPDHRRKTIALQSLQMRRIS
;
A
#
# COMPACT_ATOMS: atom_id res chain seq x y z
N MET A 1 -5.38 -24.84 2.88
CA MET A 1 -4.25 -23.93 3.13
C MET A 1 -3.01 -24.78 3.17
N THR A 2 -2.26 -24.82 2.07
CA THR A 2 -0.92 -25.43 2.01
C THR A 2 -0.02 -24.73 3.04
N HIS A 3 0.79 -25.52 3.77
CA HIS A 3 1.73 -25.00 4.76
C HIS A 3 2.74 -24.06 4.07
N MET A 4 2.51 -22.74 4.09
CA MET A 4 3.52 -21.71 3.74
C MET A 4 4.69 -21.66 4.74
N GLN A 5 4.73 -22.59 5.69
CA GLN A 5 5.73 -22.66 6.74
C GLN A 5 7.12 -23.03 6.24
N ASP A 6 7.27 -23.39 4.96
CA ASP A 6 8.56 -23.76 4.35
C ASP A 6 9.02 -22.81 3.23
N ASP A 7 8.19 -21.85 2.80
CA ASP A 7 8.53 -20.95 1.67
C ASP A 7 9.42 -19.77 2.12
N HIS A 8 10.31 -19.33 1.23
CA HIS A 8 11.09 -18.10 1.37
C HIS A 8 10.26 -16.85 1.06
N LEU A 9 10.58 -15.75 1.74
CA LEU A 9 10.08 -14.41 1.48
C LEU A 9 11.26 -13.45 1.27
N ILE A 10 11.32 -12.84 0.08
CA ILE A 10 12.22 -11.72 -0.20
C ILE A 10 11.43 -10.41 -0.08
N PHE A 11 11.86 -9.54 0.82
CA PHE A 11 11.49 -8.13 0.77
C PHE A 11 12.50 -7.37 -0.08
N PHE A 12 12.14 -7.13 -1.34
CA PHE A 12 12.91 -6.34 -2.28
C PHE A 12 12.86 -4.86 -1.86
N HIS A 13 13.84 -4.45 -1.06
CA HIS A 13 13.87 -3.16 -0.40
C HIS A 13 14.53 -2.11 -1.29
N ILE A 14 13.71 -1.24 -1.88
CA ILE A 14 14.18 -0.05 -2.60
C ILE A 14 14.41 1.08 -1.58
N MET A 15 15.52 1.80 -1.71
CA MET A 15 15.87 2.84 -0.74
C MET A 15 14.81 3.94 -0.66
N LYS A 16 14.53 4.36 0.59
CA LYS A 16 13.66 5.51 0.94
C LYS A 16 12.17 5.33 0.61
N THR A 17 11.71 4.09 0.49
CA THR A 17 10.29 3.72 0.36
C THR A 17 9.66 3.25 1.68
N GLY A 18 10.30 3.57 2.82
CA GLY A 18 9.82 3.19 4.15
C GLY A 18 10.11 1.74 4.55
N GLY A 19 11.03 1.06 3.84
CA GLY A 19 11.34 -0.33 4.13
C GLY A 19 11.91 -0.60 5.53
N THR A 20 12.53 0.39 6.21
CA THR A 20 12.97 0.19 7.60
C THR A 20 11.84 -0.14 8.57
N SER A 21 10.72 0.57 8.44
CA SER A 21 9.54 0.28 9.28
C SER A 21 8.92 -1.05 8.87
N PHE A 22 8.87 -1.32 7.56
CA PHE A 22 8.20 -2.51 7.05
C PHE A 22 8.95 -3.81 7.31
N TYR A 23 10.28 -3.85 7.15
CA TYR A 23 11.01 -5.08 7.44
C TYR A 23 10.93 -5.44 8.92
N ARG A 24 10.92 -4.47 9.85
CA ARG A 24 10.73 -4.76 11.29
C ARG A 24 9.38 -5.39 11.57
N PHE A 25 8.35 -4.93 10.87
CA PHE A 25 7.03 -5.56 10.91
C PHE A 25 7.09 -7.03 10.42
N LEU A 26 7.85 -7.30 9.36
CA LEU A 26 8.08 -8.67 8.89
C LEU A 26 8.88 -9.50 9.91
N GLU A 27 9.98 -8.97 10.46
CA GLU A 27 10.84 -9.68 11.41
C GLU A 27 10.07 -10.14 12.65
N ASN A 28 9.08 -9.37 13.11
CA ASN A 28 8.21 -9.79 14.21
C ASN A 28 7.35 -11.03 13.89
N ALA A 29 7.24 -11.43 12.62
CA ALA A 29 6.53 -12.63 12.17
C ALA A 29 7.43 -13.86 11.99
N TYR A 30 8.76 -13.71 12.08
CA TYR A 30 9.72 -14.80 11.82
C TYR A 30 10.64 -15.01 13.03
N ALA A 31 11.04 -16.26 13.29
CA ALA A 31 12.07 -16.54 14.28
C ALA A 31 13.41 -15.89 13.86
N GLU A 32 14.24 -15.47 14.82
CA GLU A 32 15.55 -14.85 14.53
C GLU A 32 16.42 -15.73 13.63
N SER A 33 16.40 -17.06 13.83
CA SER A 33 17.11 -18.04 12.98
C SER A 33 16.64 -18.06 11.53
N ASP A 34 15.39 -17.67 11.28
CA ASP A 34 14.78 -17.65 9.96
C ASP A 34 15.10 -16.34 9.21
N GLN A 35 15.69 -15.34 9.88
CA GLN A 35 15.97 -14.02 9.32
C GLN A 35 17.42 -13.93 8.83
N ILE A 36 17.66 -13.19 7.76
CA ILE A 36 19.02 -12.88 7.32
C ILE A 36 19.74 -11.99 8.36
N PRO A 37 20.96 -12.36 8.81
CA PRO A 37 21.70 -11.59 9.81
C PRO A 37 22.20 -10.24 9.25
N VAL A 38 22.37 -9.25 10.13
CA VAL A 38 22.75 -7.88 9.72
C VAL A 38 24.18 -7.84 9.15
N GLU A 39 25.08 -8.63 9.70
CA GLU A 39 26.47 -8.77 9.27
C GLU A 39 26.56 -9.29 7.83
N MET A 40 25.62 -10.17 7.50
CA MET A 40 25.48 -10.75 6.17
C MET A 40 24.97 -9.70 5.16
N VAL A 41 24.04 -8.84 5.57
CA VAL A 41 23.57 -7.70 4.74
C VAL A 41 24.71 -6.75 4.39
N GLU A 42 25.61 -6.44 5.34
CA GLU A 42 26.75 -5.54 5.06
C GLU A 42 27.74 -6.16 4.09
N SER A 43 28.01 -7.46 4.23
CA SER A 43 28.87 -8.23 3.33
C SER A 43 28.36 -8.23 1.88
N TYR A 44 27.07 -7.94 1.67
CA TYR A 44 26.40 -8.01 0.36
C TYR A 44 26.05 -6.65 -0.22
N ARG A 45 26.54 -5.54 0.34
CA ARG A 45 26.34 -4.20 -0.23
C ARG A 45 26.87 -4.05 -1.66
N HIS A 46 27.83 -4.89 -2.05
CA HIS A 46 28.44 -4.90 -3.38
C HIS A 46 27.84 -5.94 -4.34
N ILE A 47 26.74 -6.61 -3.95
CA ILE A 47 26.16 -7.68 -4.78
C ILE A 47 25.74 -7.18 -6.17
N ASP A 48 25.39 -5.90 -6.28
CA ASP A 48 25.06 -5.28 -7.56
C ASP A 48 26.29 -5.07 -8.45
N ASP A 49 27.47 -4.85 -7.88
CA ASP A 49 28.72 -4.73 -8.65
C ASP A 49 29.04 -6.06 -9.35
N PHE A 50 28.83 -7.19 -8.66
CA PHE A 50 28.92 -8.52 -9.27
C PHE A 50 27.81 -8.76 -10.29
N SER A 51 26.58 -8.34 -9.97
CA SER A 51 25.43 -8.63 -10.82
C SER A 51 25.46 -7.87 -12.14
N ALA A 52 26.04 -6.68 -12.16
CA ALA A 52 25.90 -5.80 -13.31
C ALA A 52 27.03 -5.96 -14.35
N GLN A 53 28.18 -6.51 -13.96
CA GLN A 53 29.34 -6.68 -14.84
C GLN A 53 29.30 -7.96 -15.70
N SER A 54 28.47 -8.94 -15.34
CA SER A 54 28.45 -10.26 -15.95
C SER A 54 27.08 -10.58 -16.56
N PRO A 55 27.02 -11.14 -17.80
CA PRO A 55 25.77 -11.63 -18.38
C PRO A 55 25.07 -12.65 -17.46
N ARG A 56 23.73 -12.67 -17.44
CA ARG A 56 22.91 -13.54 -16.56
C ARG A 56 23.40 -14.98 -16.48
N ARG A 57 23.75 -15.58 -17.64
CA ARG A 57 24.23 -16.97 -17.72
C ARG A 57 25.59 -17.18 -17.04
N THR A 58 26.48 -16.19 -17.11
CA THR A 58 27.83 -16.27 -16.52
C THR A 58 27.75 -16.16 -15.00
N ARG A 59 26.93 -15.24 -14.47
CA ARG A 59 26.75 -15.04 -13.02
C ARG A 59 26.27 -16.28 -12.30
N ARG A 60 25.29 -16.98 -12.89
CA ARG A 60 24.72 -18.22 -12.35
C ARG A 60 25.68 -19.43 -12.38
N LEU A 61 26.90 -19.24 -12.90
CA LEU A 61 27.94 -20.27 -12.91
C LEU A 61 29.13 -19.88 -12.02
N GLU A 62 29.14 -18.65 -11.48
CA GLU A 62 30.20 -18.17 -10.63
C GLU A 62 30.07 -18.76 -9.23
N LYS A 63 31.09 -19.51 -8.81
CA LYS A 63 31.07 -20.30 -7.57
C LYS A 63 30.80 -19.44 -6.33
N GLU A 64 31.42 -18.26 -6.25
CA GLU A 64 31.25 -17.35 -5.12
C GLU A 64 29.83 -16.81 -5.03
N TYR A 65 29.24 -16.44 -6.17
CA TYR A 65 27.85 -16.00 -6.26
C TYR A 65 26.85 -17.12 -5.95
N LEU A 66 27.14 -18.36 -6.36
CA LEU A 66 26.30 -19.51 -6.01
C LEU A 66 26.36 -19.83 -4.51
N ASN A 67 27.56 -19.80 -3.91
CA ASN A 67 27.71 -19.96 -2.47
C ASN A 67 26.93 -18.88 -1.70
N LEU A 68 26.95 -17.65 -2.22
CA LEU A 68 26.18 -16.54 -1.69
C LEU A 68 24.67 -16.81 -1.72
N LEU A 69 24.12 -17.20 -2.88
CA LEU A 69 22.69 -17.52 -2.99
C LEU A 69 22.30 -18.74 -2.13
N ALA A 70 23.19 -19.72 -2.01
CA ALA A 70 23.00 -20.87 -1.12
C ALA A 70 22.98 -20.45 0.36
N GLU A 71 23.87 -19.54 0.77
CA GLU A 71 23.92 -19.02 2.14
C GLU A 71 22.66 -18.21 2.47
N VAL A 72 22.27 -17.28 1.59
CA VAL A 72 21.02 -16.51 1.76
C VAL A 72 19.80 -17.43 1.78
N GLY A 73 19.80 -18.47 0.95
CA GLY A 73 18.71 -19.45 0.89
C GLY A 73 18.55 -20.31 2.15
N LYS A 74 19.43 -20.21 3.15
CA LYS A 74 19.21 -20.82 4.48
C LYS A 74 18.18 -20.05 5.31
N HIS A 75 17.89 -18.80 4.96
CA HIS A 75 17.00 -17.92 5.71
C HIS A 75 15.65 -17.80 5.01
N ARG A 76 14.56 -17.94 5.75
CA ARG A 76 13.20 -17.82 5.20
C ARG A 76 12.79 -16.37 4.96
N LEU A 77 13.24 -15.44 5.80
CA LEU A 77 13.03 -14.01 5.61
C LEU A 77 14.32 -13.33 5.14
N ILE A 78 14.34 -12.97 3.86
CA ILE A 78 15.42 -12.23 3.23
C ILE A 78 14.97 -10.78 3.16
N SER A 79 15.34 -10.01 4.20
CA SER A 79 14.98 -8.60 4.33
C SER A 79 16.23 -7.73 4.44
N LYS A 80 16.09 -6.40 4.38
CA LYS A 80 17.19 -5.40 4.50
C LYS A 80 18.21 -5.32 3.36
N LEU A 81 18.23 -6.27 2.42
CA LEU A 81 19.12 -6.21 1.25
C LEU A 81 18.69 -5.06 0.31
N HIS A 82 19.59 -4.11 0.07
CA HIS A 82 19.48 -3.17 -1.03
C HIS A 82 20.22 -3.76 -2.22
N ALA A 83 19.49 -4.42 -3.10
CA ALA A 83 20.01 -4.99 -4.33
C ALA A 83 19.12 -4.60 -5.50
N SER A 84 19.63 -4.74 -6.71
CA SER A 84 18.84 -4.65 -7.92
C SER A 84 18.02 -5.92 -8.15
N PHE A 85 17.03 -5.85 -9.03
CA PHE A 85 16.17 -6.99 -9.33
C PHE A 85 16.92 -8.18 -9.94
N ASN A 86 18.15 -8.00 -10.43
CA ASN A 86 18.98 -9.13 -10.89
C ASN A 86 19.20 -10.16 -9.79
N PHE A 87 19.44 -9.71 -8.55
CA PHE A 87 19.57 -10.61 -7.41
C PHE A 87 18.28 -11.40 -7.17
N VAL A 88 17.13 -10.72 -7.23
CA VAL A 88 15.82 -11.36 -7.09
C VAL A 88 15.59 -12.38 -8.21
N ASP A 89 15.86 -12.01 -9.46
CA ASP A 89 15.73 -12.90 -10.62
C ASP A 89 16.61 -14.15 -10.50
N ASP A 90 17.86 -13.97 -10.06
CA ASP A 90 18.82 -15.04 -9.88
C ASP A 90 18.43 -15.92 -8.68
N PHE A 91 17.92 -15.35 -7.58
CA PHE A 91 17.41 -16.13 -6.44
C PHE A 91 16.17 -16.95 -6.82
N LEU A 92 15.20 -16.35 -7.50
CA LEU A 92 13.99 -17.03 -7.98
C LEU A 92 14.29 -18.19 -8.94
N TYR A 93 15.43 -18.15 -9.64
CA TYR A 93 15.85 -19.25 -10.49
C TYR A 93 16.21 -20.51 -9.69
N PHE A 94 16.82 -20.36 -8.51
CA PHE A 94 17.20 -21.48 -7.64
C PHE A 94 16.12 -21.84 -6.62
N TYR A 95 15.29 -20.87 -6.23
CA TYR A 95 14.22 -21.01 -5.24
C TYR A 95 12.88 -20.51 -5.83
N PRO A 96 12.28 -21.25 -6.78
CA PRO A 96 11.14 -20.77 -7.58
C PRO A 96 9.85 -20.51 -6.79
N ASP A 97 9.70 -21.13 -5.63
CA ASP A 97 8.51 -20.98 -4.78
C ASP A 97 8.57 -19.72 -3.89
N THR A 98 9.72 -19.05 -3.85
CA THR A 98 9.95 -17.82 -3.07
C THR A 98 8.93 -16.73 -3.41
N LYS A 99 8.32 -16.16 -2.37
CA LYS A 99 7.49 -14.96 -2.51
C LYS A 99 8.36 -13.71 -2.50
N THR A 100 8.00 -12.75 -3.33
CA THR A 100 8.68 -11.46 -3.45
C THR A 100 7.70 -10.34 -3.16
N ILE A 101 8.11 -9.42 -2.30
CA ILE A 101 7.33 -8.23 -1.97
C ILE A 101 8.19 -6.98 -2.08
N THR A 102 7.59 -5.85 -2.42
CA THR A 102 8.29 -4.57 -2.45
C THR A 102 7.36 -3.43 -2.03
N ILE A 103 7.95 -2.28 -1.72
CA ILE A 103 7.23 -1.04 -1.48
C ILE A 103 7.81 0.03 -2.38
N LEU A 104 6.93 0.73 -3.08
CA LEU A 104 7.24 1.90 -3.87
C LEU A 104 6.74 3.18 -3.19
N ARG A 105 7.27 4.30 -3.64
CA ARG A 105 6.94 5.63 -3.14
C ARG A 105 6.74 6.58 -4.30
N ASP A 106 5.94 7.62 -4.08
CA ASP A 106 5.89 8.76 -4.98
C ASP A 106 7.34 9.20 -5.33
N PRO A 107 7.70 9.29 -6.62
CA PRO A 107 9.10 9.44 -7.02
C PRO A 107 9.74 10.73 -6.50
N LEU A 108 8.96 11.81 -6.45
CA LEU A 108 9.41 13.10 -5.95
C LEU A 108 9.65 13.01 -4.44
N ASP A 109 8.70 12.47 -3.69
CA ASP A 109 8.85 12.30 -2.24
C ASP A 109 9.99 11.33 -1.88
N ARG A 110 10.25 10.31 -2.70
CA ARG A 110 11.40 9.42 -2.55
C ARG A 110 12.71 10.17 -2.76
N ALA A 111 12.84 10.91 -3.85
CA ALA A 111 14.04 11.66 -4.18
C ALA A 111 14.36 12.70 -3.09
N LEU A 112 13.35 13.49 -2.67
CA LEU A 112 13.48 14.44 -1.57
C LEU A 112 13.90 13.77 -0.26
N SER A 113 13.25 12.66 0.09
CA SER A 113 13.61 11.90 1.29
C SER A 113 15.04 11.35 1.23
N HIS A 114 15.56 11.06 0.03
CA HIS A 114 16.94 10.66 -0.16
C HIS A 114 17.90 11.84 0.05
N ILE A 115 17.62 13.00 -0.55
CA ILE A 115 18.40 14.24 -0.36
C ILE A 115 18.51 14.58 1.12
N GLU A 116 17.38 14.60 1.83
CA GLU A 116 17.30 14.84 3.27
C GLU A 116 18.13 13.83 4.07
N ASN A 117 18.12 12.56 3.65
CA ASN A 117 18.92 11.50 4.27
C ASN A 117 20.42 11.72 4.11
N LEU A 118 20.86 12.16 2.93
CA LEU A 118 22.27 12.44 2.66
C LEU A 118 22.74 13.67 3.43
N ARG A 119 21.98 14.78 3.41
CA ARG A 119 22.28 16.01 4.16
C ARG A 119 22.58 15.72 5.65
N ARG A 120 21.78 14.86 6.28
CA ARG A 120 21.91 14.52 7.71
C ARG A 120 22.93 13.41 8.04
N THR A 121 23.55 12.76 7.05
CA THR A 121 24.43 11.60 7.29
C THR A 121 25.67 12.04 8.07
N PRO A 122 25.88 11.63 9.34
CA PRO A 122 27.01 12.10 10.14
C PRO A 122 28.36 11.81 9.48
N GLU A 123 29.34 12.70 9.63
CA GLU A 123 30.69 12.53 9.06
C GLU A 123 31.38 11.24 9.53
N VAL A 124 31.07 10.74 10.73
CA VAL A 124 31.58 9.45 11.23
C VAL A 124 31.20 8.27 10.31
N ASN A 125 30.12 8.40 9.54
CA ASN A 125 29.70 7.39 8.56
C ASN A 125 30.40 7.53 7.21
N PHE A 126 31.25 8.55 7.01
CA PHE A 126 31.94 8.78 5.73
C PHE A 126 33.09 7.83 5.50
N ASN A 127 33.64 7.22 6.55
CA ASN A 127 34.82 6.35 6.46
C ASN A 127 34.66 5.21 5.44
N ASN A 128 33.44 4.76 5.20
CA ASN A 128 33.11 3.69 4.25
C ASN A 128 32.56 4.18 2.90
N LEU A 129 32.48 5.49 2.68
CA LEU A 129 32.01 6.09 1.44
C LEU A 129 33.19 6.40 0.52
N ASP A 130 33.00 6.20 -0.79
CA ASP A 130 33.93 6.64 -1.82
C ASP A 130 34.01 8.18 -1.89
N SER A 131 35.01 8.70 -2.62
CA SER A 131 35.25 10.15 -2.74
C SER A 131 34.08 10.90 -3.37
N ASP A 132 33.39 10.26 -4.31
CA ASP A 132 32.34 10.89 -5.11
C ASP A 132 31.08 11.07 -4.28
N MET A 133 30.70 10.04 -3.51
CA MET A 133 29.61 10.12 -2.54
C MET A 133 29.88 11.14 -1.43
N ARG A 134 31.12 11.22 -0.94
CA ARG A 134 31.50 12.27 0.05
C ARG A 134 31.34 13.66 -0.55
N SER A 135 31.85 13.87 -1.78
CA SER A 135 31.72 15.14 -2.49
C SER A 135 30.25 15.51 -2.70
N LEU A 136 29.42 14.54 -3.08
CA LEU A 136 27.98 14.74 -3.24
C LEU A 136 27.31 15.15 -1.93
N ILE A 137 27.60 14.46 -0.82
CA ILE A 137 26.99 14.80 0.48
C ILE A 137 27.37 16.23 0.89
N GLU A 138 28.64 16.61 0.73
CA GLU A 138 29.12 17.97 1.04
C GLU A 138 28.48 19.02 0.13
N GLU A 139 28.32 18.73 -1.15
CA GLU A 139 27.61 19.63 -2.07
C GLU A 139 26.14 19.77 -1.67
N LEU A 140 25.44 18.68 -1.37
CA LEU A 140 24.04 18.73 -0.92
C LEU A 140 23.86 19.54 0.37
N ARG A 141 24.85 19.57 1.25
CA ARG A 141 24.82 20.33 2.50
C ARG A 141 25.01 21.83 2.31
N THR A 142 25.87 22.20 1.36
CA THR A 142 26.40 23.57 1.27
C THR A 142 25.87 24.34 0.07
N ALA A 143 25.46 23.65 -0.99
CA ALA A 143 25.02 24.26 -2.24
C ALA A 143 23.48 24.36 -2.33
N PRO A 144 22.95 25.36 -3.06
CA PRO A 144 21.55 25.41 -3.43
C PRO A 144 21.16 24.21 -4.30
N LEU A 145 20.03 23.55 -3.99
CA LEU A 145 19.59 22.36 -4.74
C LEU A 145 19.22 22.65 -6.19
N GLU A 146 19.07 23.90 -6.63
CA GLU A 146 18.87 24.23 -8.04
C GLU A 146 20.07 23.81 -8.91
N LYS A 147 21.27 23.69 -8.31
CA LYS A 147 22.43 23.10 -8.99
C LYS A 147 22.22 21.63 -9.36
N MET A 148 21.19 20.97 -8.83
CA MET A 148 20.76 19.63 -9.27
C MET A 148 20.41 19.55 -10.76
N GLN A 149 20.11 20.67 -11.43
CA GLN A 149 19.96 20.67 -12.90
C GLN A 149 21.23 20.11 -13.57
N ASN A 150 22.39 20.55 -13.09
CA ASN A 150 23.69 20.15 -13.60
C ASN A 150 24.11 18.75 -13.14
N PHE A 151 23.46 18.18 -12.13
CA PHE A 151 23.69 16.79 -11.70
C PHE A 151 23.29 15.76 -12.76
N ALA A 152 22.68 16.19 -13.88
CA ALA A 152 22.48 15.32 -15.03
C ALA A 152 23.80 14.82 -15.65
N THR A 153 24.89 15.61 -15.56
CA THR A 153 26.20 15.24 -16.11
C THR A 153 27.03 14.43 -15.12
N ASP A 154 26.66 14.44 -13.84
CA ASP A 154 27.29 13.61 -12.83
C ASP A 154 26.62 12.22 -12.82
N HIS A 155 27.38 11.24 -13.29
CA HIS A 155 27.01 9.84 -13.35
C HIS A 155 26.55 9.29 -11.98
N TYR A 156 27.12 9.75 -10.87
CA TYR A 156 26.78 9.30 -9.53
C TYR A 156 25.44 9.87 -9.06
N CYS A 157 25.24 11.19 -9.23
CA CYS A 157 23.98 11.84 -8.90
C CYS A 157 22.80 11.27 -9.70
N ARG A 158 23.01 11.01 -11.00
CA ARG A 158 21.99 10.43 -11.87
C ARG A 158 21.50 9.07 -11.35
N LYS A 159 22.39 8.22 -10.84
CA LYS A 159 22.04 6.88 -10.31
C LYS A 159 21.15 6.93 -9.07
N ILE A 160 21.35 7.94 -8.22
CA ILE A 160 20.67 8.03 -6.92
C ILE A 160 19.34 8.77 -7.03
N PHE A 161 19.29 9.82 -7.86
CA PHE A 161 18.17 10.75 -7.90
C PHE A 161 17.28 10.65 -9.14
N SER A 162 17.70 9.94 -10.19
CA SER A 162 16.92 9.84 -11.44
C SER A 162 16.45 8.42 -11.73
N ASN A 163 15.12 8.25 -11.78
CA ASN A 163 14.45 6.98 -12.11
C ASN A 163 14.99 5.80 -11.27
N HIS A 164 15.28 6.05 -9.98
CA HIS A 164 15.99 5.09 -9.14
C HIS A 164 15.14 3.83 -8.87
N GLN A 165 13.81 3.97 -8.71
CA GLN A 165 12.95 2.82 -8.49
C GLN A 165 12.90 1.94 -9.74
N ALA A 166 12.75 2.54 -10.92
CA ALA A 166 12.76 1.86 -12.21
C ALA A 166 14.10 1.19 -12.49
N ARG A 167 15.24 1.87 -12.25
CA ARG A 167 16.58 1.29 -12.43
C ARG A 167 16.81 0.09 -11.52
N THR A 168 16.42 0.21 -10.26
CA THR A 168 16.53 -0.89 -9.29
C THR A 168 15.66 -2.07 -9.71
N LEU A 169 14.41 -1.83 -10.10
CA LEU A 169 13.49 -2.86 -10.63
C LEU A 169 13.93 -3.46 -11.97
N ALA A 170 14.58 -2.70 -12.84
CA ALA A 170 15.08 -3.21 -14.12
C ALA A 170 16.30 -4.13 -13.95
N GLY A 171 16.98 -4.08 -12.79
CA GLY A 171 18.25 -4.77 -12.59
C GLY A 171 19.47 -3.94 -13.01
N TYR A 172 19.33 -2.62 -13.17
CA TYR A 172 20.36 -1.71 -13.68
C TYR A 172 20.50 -0.48 -12.78
N ALA A 173 20.49 -0.69 -11.46
CA ALA A 173 20.58 0.39 -10.45
C ALA A 173 21.72 1.38 -10.73
N PHE A 174 22.83 0.89 -11.29
CA PHE A 174 24.06 1.64 -11.52
C PHE A 174 24.49 1.73 -13.00
N HIS A 175 23.62 1.38 -13.95
CA HIS A 175 23.93 1.40 -15.38
C HIS A 175 22.88 2.20 -16.16
N ASP A 176 23.33 2.87 -17.21
CA ASP A 176 22.44 3.59 -18.10
C ASP A 176 21.78 2.65 -19.10
N LEU A 177 20.47 2.87 -19.25
CA LEU A 177 19.62 2.28 -20.25
C LEU A 177 18.85 3.42 -20.90
N GLU A 178 18.48 3.23 -22.17
CA GLU A 178 17.49 4.08 -22.81
C GLU A 178 16.17 4.02 -22.04
N ASP A 179 15.47 5.15 -21.96
CA ASP A 179 14.28 5.32 -21.13
C ASP A 179 13.19 4.28 -21.44
N ASP A 180 12.98 3.95 -22.72
CA ASP A 180 12.00 2.96 -23.16
C ASP A 180 12.36 1.55 -22.68
N ALA A 181 13.63 1.15 -22.83
CA ALA A 181 14.12 -0.15 -22.37
C ALA A 181 14.11 -0.26 -20.84
N LEU A 182 14.42 0.85 -20.15
CA LEU A 182 14.35 0.94 -18.69
C LEU A 182 12.91 0.73 -18.21
N LEU A 183 11.94 1.43 -18.81
CA LEU A 183 10.53 1.31 -18.45
C LEU A 183 10.01 -0.10 -18.72
N GLU A 184 10.28 -0.66 -19.91
CA GLU A 184 9.83 -2.00 -20.28
C GLU A 184 10.34 -3.06 -19.30
N LEU A 185 11.65 -3.04 -18.98
CA LEU A 185 12.25 -3.99 -18.04
C LEU A 185 11.72 -3.80 -16.62
N ALA A 186 11.56 -2.56 -16.17
CA ALA A 186 11.03 -2.27 -14.84
C ALA A 186 9.58 -2.76 -14.69
N LEU A 187 8.71 -2.52 -15.68
CA LEU A 187 7.33 -3.00 -15.67
C LEU A 187 7.26 -4.52 -15.73
N LYS A 188 8.04 -5.15 -16.60
CA LYS A 188 8.12 -6.62 -16.70
C LYS A 188 8.58 -7.26 -15.39
N ASN A 189 9.54 -6.67 -14.71
CA ASN A 189 10.01 -7.17 -13.42
C ASN A 189 9.03 -6.85 -12.29
N LEU A 190 8.38 -5.67 -12.33
CA LEU A 190 7.30 -5.35 -11.42
C LEU A 190 6.25 -6.45 -11.48
N GLU A 191 5.77 -6.84 -12.68
CA GLU A 191 4.80 -7.92 -12.92
C GLU A 191 5.15 -9.27 -12.26
N ARG A 192 6.42 -9.52 -11.98
CA ARG A 192 6.87 -10.77 -11.34
C ARG A 192 6.84 -10.72 -9.82
N ILE A 193 6.71 -9.53 -9.23
CA ILE A 193 6.59 -9.34 -7.78
C ILE A 193 5.20 -9.78 -7.31
N ASN A 194 5.14 -10.60 -6.26
CA ASN A 194 3.88 -11.15 -5.75
C ASN A 194 3.00 -10.09 -5.09
N PHE A 195 3.59 -9.22 -4.26
CA PHE A 195 2.86 -8.12 -3.62
C PHE A 195 3.63 -6.80 -3.71
N VAL A 196 2.97 -5.78 -4.26
CA VAL A 196 3.52 -4.42 -4.40
C VAL A 196 2.75 -3.48 -3.48
N GLY A 197 3.46 -2.86 -2.54
CA GLY A 197 2.92 -1.89 -1.59
C GLY A 197 3.27 -0.45 -1.94
N LEU A 198 2.60 0.49 -1.28
CA LEU A 198 2.85 1.93 -1.38
C LEU A 198 3.20 2.50 -0.01
N THR A 199 4.16 3.44 0.02
CA THR A 199 4.66 4.03 1.27
C THR A 199 3.57 4.74 2.07
N ASP A 200 2.63 5.40 1.39
CA ASP A 200 1.51 6.15 1.99
C ASP A 200 0.32 5.26 2.40
N ARG A 201 0.33 3.98 2.01
CA ARG A 201 -0.71 2.98 2.34
C ARG A 201 -0.11 1.74 3.00
N MET A 202 0.98 1.90 3.73
CA MET A 202 1.78 0.81 4.30
C MET A 202 1.03 -0.04 5.34
N GLU A 203 0.15 0.57 6.13
CA GLU A 203 -0.72 -0.16 7.08
C GLU A 203 -1.62 -1.16 6.35
N LYS A 204 -2.29 -0.69 5.29
CA LYS A 204 -3.13 -1.56 4.46
C LYS A 204 -2.30 -2.62 3.73
N PHE A 205 -1.09 -2.29 3.28
CA PHE A 205 -0.18 -3.27 2.70
C PHE A 205 0.25 -4.36 3.71
N ALA A 206 0.50 -3.99 4.96
CA ALA A 206 0.82 -4.92 6.03
C ALA A 206 -0.34 -5.90 6.31
N GLU A 207 -1.59 -5.43 6.26
CA GLU A 207 -2.78 -6.30 6.35
C GLU A 207 -2.83 -7.32 5.19
N VAL A 208 -2.66 -6.83 3.95
CA VAL A 208 -2.65 -7.67 2.74
C VAL A 208 -1.58 -8.75 2.84
N VAL A 209 -0.35 -8.37 3.20
CA VAL A 209 0.79 -9.29 3.33
C VAL A 209 0.58 -10.28 4.47
N SER A 210 0.15 -9.83 5.64
CA SER A 210 -0.15 -10.69 6.80
C SER A 210 -1.14 -11.79 6.43
N TYR A 211 -2.26 -11.37 5.83
CA TYR A 211 -3.31 -12.27 5.41
C TYR A 211 -2.83 -13.32 4.41
N ASN A 212 -2.14 -12.87 3.35
CA ASN A 212 -1.68 -13.74 2.29
C ASN A 212 -0.55 -14.68 2.73
N LEU A 213 0.24 -14.29 3.73
CA LEU A 213 1.33 -15.11 4.28
C LEU A 213 0.94 -15.89 5.54
N GLY A 214 -0.32 -15.78 5.98
CA GLY A 214 -0.86 -16.60 7.06
C GLY A 214 -0.34 -16.27 8.45
N PHE A 215 0.13 -15.03 8.68
CA PHE A 215 0.44 -14.52 10.01
C PHE A 215 -0.44 -13.30 10.33
N TYR A 216 -0.49 -12.89 11.59
CA TYR A 216 -1.25 -11.71 12.00
C TYR A 216 -0.44 -10.88 12.98
N ASN A 217 0.07 -9.74 12.51
CA ASN A 217 0.78 -8.76 13.32
C ASN A 217 0.10 -7.40 13.16
N SER A 218 -0.07 -6.66 14.26
CA SER A 218 -0.45 -5.26 14.16
C SER A 218 0.71 -4.45 13.58
N TYR A 219 0.46 -3.75 12.49
CA TYR A 219 1.44 -2.81 11.96
C TYR A 219 1.52 -1.60 12.91
N SER A 220 2.66 -1.44 13.59
CA SER A 220 2.86 -0.27 14.44
C SER A 220 2.94 0.98 13.56
N GLN A 221 2.09 1.97 13.86
CA GLN A 221 2.14 3.28 13.22
C GLN A 221 3.33 4.13 13.69
N GLU A 222 4.18 3.62 14.59
CA GLU A 222 5.41 4.30 14.98
C GLU A 222 6.27 4.52 13.73
N ARG A 223 6.27 5.77 13.25
CA ARG A 223 7.12 6.18 12.15
C ARG A 223 8.56 6.23 12.68
N LEU A 224 9.25 5.13 12.50
CA LEU A 224 10.67 5.03 12.77
C LEU A 224 11.41 5.92 11.76
N ASN A 225 12.27 6.82 12.25
CA ASN A 225 12.99 7.82 11.45
C ASN A 225 12.15 8.99 10.92
N VAL A 226 11.16 9.49 11.67
CA VAL A 226 10.59 10.82 11.37
C VAL A 226 11.67 11.87 11.54
N MET A 227 11.95 12.58 10.46
CA MET A 227 12.88 13.68 10.51
C MET A 227 12.28 14.86 11.29
N PRO A 228 13.03 15.45 12.25
CA PRO A 228 12.65 16.71 12.89
C PRO A 228 12.34 17.77 11.83
N LYS A 229 11.36 18.63 12.10
CA LYS A 229 10.92 19.67 11.14
C LYS A 229 12.07 20.57 10.69
N GLU A 230 13.00 20.88 11.60
CA GLU A 230 14.18 21.73 11.37
C GLU A 230 15.16 21.17 10.34
N ASN A 231 15.15 19.86 10.11
CA ASN A 231 16.06 19.21 9.15
C ASN A 231 15.40 18.96 7.79
N LYS A 232 14.13 19.36 7.60
CA LYS A 232 13.44 19.26 6.32
C LYS A 232 13.96 20.30 5.35
N ILE A 233 13.96 19.94 4.07
CA ILE A 233 14.17 20.91 3.00
C ILE A 233 13.13 22.01 3.16
N ASP A 234 13.59 23.26 3.11
CA ASP A 234 12.73 24.43 3.22
C ASP A 234 11.59 24.36 2.18
N PRO A 235 10.34 24.72 2.52
CA PRO A 235 9.23 24.64 1.58
C PRO A 235 9.44 25.41 0.26
N GLU A 236 10.14 26.54 0.28
CA GLU A 236 10.46 27.30 -0.93
C GLU A 236 11.54 26.57 -1.75
N GLU A 237 12.60 26.07 -1.11
CA GLU A 237 13.63 25.25 -1.77
C GLU A 237 13.00 23.99 -2.41
N ARG A 238 12.10 23.31 -1.68
CA ARG A 238 11.34 22.15 -2.18
C ARG A 238 10.50 22.49 -3.40
N ALA A 239 9.85 23.66 -3.41
CA ALA A 239 9.06 24.12 -4.55
C ALA A 239 9.95 24.39 -5.77
N ARG A 240 11.12 25.01 -5.58
CA ARG A 240 12.06 25.33 -6.67
C ARG A 240 12.62 24.11 -7.38
N ILE A 241 12.87 23.00 -6.67
CA ILE A 241 13.44 21.78 -7.26
C ILE A 241 12.41 20.76 -7.73
N ARG A 242 11.12 21.00 -7.47
CA ARG A 242 10.04 20.07 -7.78
C ARG A 242 10.04 19.66 -9.25
N ASP A 243 10.11 20.63 -10.16
CA ASP A 243 10.02 20.38 -11.59
C ASP A 243 11.28 19.66 -12.11
N ILE A 244 12.45 19.98 -11.54
CA ILE A 244 13.72 19.30 -11.85
C ILE A 244 13.63 17.82 -11.47
N LEU A 245 13.13 17.53 -10.27
CA LEU A 245 13.00 16.16 -9.78
C LEU A 245 11.91 15.40 -10.53
N ALA A 246 10.80 16.06 -10.89
CA ALA A 246 9.73 15.45 -11.68
C ALA A 246 10.25 15.02 -13.06
N GLU A 247 10.97 15.89 -13.76
CA GLU A 247 11.57 15.57 -15.07
C GLU A 247 12.57 14.41 -14.96
N LYS A 248 13.46 14.45 -13.95
CA LYS A 248 14.44 13.40 -13.70
C LYS A 248 13.84 12.05 -13.28
N ASN A 249 12.58 12.02 -12.87
CA ASN A 249 11.90 10.82 -12.36
C ASN A 249 10.64 10.48 -13.17
N LYS A 250 10.56 10.90 -14.45
CA LYS A 250 9.41 10.63 -15.33
C LYS A 250 9.11 9.13 -15.50
N ILE A 251 10.13 8.27 -15.53
CA ILE A 251 9.95 6.81 -15.67
C ILE A 251 9.48 6.21 -14.36
N ASP A 252 10.04 6.66 -13.22
CA ASP A 252 9.53 6.29 -11.90
C ASP A 252 8.07 6.72 -11.72
N ALA A 253 7.63 7.84 -12.30
CA ALA A 253 6.24 8.29 -12.23
C ALA A 253 5.29 7.33 -12.95
N ILE A 254 5.64 6.89 -14.17
CA ILE A 254 4.86 5.89 -14.91
C ILE A 254 4.82 4.56 -14.14
N LEU A 255 5.98 4.10 -13.65
CA LEU A 255 6.10 2.89 -12.86
C LEU A 255 5.24 2.94 -11.58
N PHE A 256 5.23 4.09 -10.90
CA PHE A 256 4.47 4.29 -9.66
C PHE A 256 2.96 4.25 -9.90
N GLU A 257 2.47 4.77 -11.02
CA GLU A 257 1.05 4.65 -11.37
C GLU A 257 0.64 3.19 -11.66
N GLU A 258 1.50 2.40 -12.30
CA GLU A 258 1.25 0.95 -12.43
C GLU A 258 1.29 0.22 -11.09
N ALA A 259 2.20 0.61 -10.19
CA ALA A 259 2.26 0.08 -8.84
C ALA A 259 0.97 0.37 -8.05
N LYS A 260 0.39 1.57 -8.18
CA LYS A 260 -0.90 1.92 -7.55
C LYS A 260 -2.03 1.02 -8.00
N LYS A 261 -2.21 0.87 -9.32
CA LYS A 261 -3.26 -0.02 -9.89
C LYS A 261 -3.13 -1.44 -9.35
N ARG A 262 -1.89 -1.91 -9.19
CA ARG A 262 -1.62 -3.25 -8.71
C ARG A 262 -1.86 -3.41 -7.21
N PHE A 263 -1.45 -2.41 -6.42
CA PHE A 263 -1.77 -2.36 -5.01
C PHE A 263 -3.27 -2.35 -4.76
N ASP A 264 -4.04 -1.55 -5.52
CA ASP A 264 -5.50 -1.53 -5.43
C ASP A 264 -6.11 -2.90 -5.72
N ARG A 265 -5.59 -3.62 -6.72
CA ARG A 265 -5.98 -5.01 -6.98
C ARG A 265 -5.68 -5.93 -5.79
N HIS A 266 -4.50 -5.84 -5.18
CA HIS A 266 -4.17 -6.65 -4.00
C HIS A 266 -5.09 -6.37 -2.81
N VAL A 267 -5.47 -5.11 -2.60
CA VAL A 267 -6.43 -4.71 -1.56
C VAL A 267 -7.82 -5.29 -1.86
N GLN A 268 -8.24 -5.24 -3.12
CA GLN A 268 -9.51 -5.83 -3.54
C GLN A 268 -9.52 -7.35 -3.35
N ASP A 269 -8.48 -8.06 -3.81
CA ASP A 269 -8.33 -9.51 -3.65
C ASP A 269 -8.35 -9.91 -2.17
N TYR A 270 -7.69 -9.14 -1.31
CA TYR A 270 -7.71 -9.32 0.14
C TYR A 270 -9.11 -9.16 0.74
N HIS A 271 -9.85 -8.11 0.36
CA HIS A 271 -11.22 -7.92 0.82
C HIS A 271 -12.16 -9.02 0.32
N ASP A 272 -12.04 -9.44 -0.94
CA ASP A 272 -12.83 -10.54 -1.50
C ASP A 272 -12.53 -11.87 -0.79
N ALA A 273 -11.27 -12.13 -0.46
CA ALA A 273 -10.86 -13.34 0.26
C ALA A 273 -11.35 -13.32 1.73
N LEU A 274 -11.25 -12.18 2.42
CA LEU A 274 -11.87 -12.00 3.74
C LEU A 274 -13.38 -12.18 3.70
N PHE A 275 -14.02 -11.69 2.63
CA PHE A 275 -15.44 -11.84 2.43
C PHE A 275 -15.83 -13.33 2.30
N GLN A 276 -15.11 -14.08 1.47
CA GLN A 276 -15.33 -15.52 1.29
C GLN A 276 -15.15 -16.30 2.60
N LEU A 277 -14.12 -15.98 3.39
CA LEU A 277 -13.86 -16.64 4.67
C LEU A 277 -14.93 -16.36 5.73
N ARG A 278 -15.44 -15.13 5.81
CA ARG A 278 -16.40 -14.72 6.86
C ARG A 278 -17.85 -15.06 6.51
N GLY A 279 -18.20 -15.06 5.23
CA GLY A 279 -19.59 -15.18 4.79
C GLY A 279 -19.99 -16.59 4.36
N GLY A 280 -19.08 -17.39 3.78
CA GLY A 280 -19.48 -18.59 3.03
C GLY A 280 -20.48 -18.30 1.89
N GLN A 281 -20.78 -17.03 1.62
CA GLN A 281 -21.76 -16.61 0.63
C GLN A 281 -21.07 -16.59 -0.74
N LYS A 282 -21.66 -17.32 -1.70
CA LYS A 282 -21.22 -17.27 -3.08
C LYS A 282 -21.51 -15.88 -3.64
N LEU A 283 -20.50 -15.27 -4.26
CA LEU A 283 -20.68 -14.07 -5.06
C LEU A 283 -21.78 -14.30 -6.09
N ARG A 284 -22.74 -13.39 -6.18
CA ARG A 284 -23.82 -13.43 -7.17
C ARG A 284 -24.02 -12.06 -7.82
N THR A 285 -24.60 -12.06 -9.00
CA THR A 285 -25.00 -10.83 -9.71
C THR A 285 -26.52 -10.74 -9.67
N LEU A 286 -27.07 -9.54 -9.44
CA LEU A 286 -28.51 -9.30 -9.55
C LEU A 286 -28.94 -9.32 -11.01
N VAL A 287 -30.04 -9.98 -11.35
CA VAL A 287 -30.65 -9.87 -12.68
C VAL A 287 -31.45 -8.56 -12.82
N PRO A 288 -31.66 -8.01 -14.02
CA PRO A 288 -32.46 -6.80 -14.20
C PRO A 288 -33.85 -6.94 -13.57
N GLY A 289 -34.23 -5.98 -12.74
CA GLY A 289 -35.46 -5.97 -11.97
C GLY A 289 -35.39 -6.71 -10.62
N GLU A 290 -34.33 -7.47 -10.34
CA GLU A 290 -34.16 -8.15 -9.05
C GLU A 290 -33.87 -7.15 -7.93
N GLU A 291 -34.47 -7.43 -6.77
CA GLU A 291 -34.25 -6.72 -5.52
C GLU A 291 -33.56 -7.64 -4.51
N ALA A 292 -32.60 -7.09 -3.77
CA ALA A 292 -31.94 -7.77 -2.67
C ALA A 292 -31.87 -6.86 -1.45
N THR A 293 -32.11 -7.41 -0.27
CA THR A 293 -32.07 -6.68 1.00
C THR A 293 -31.04 -7.30 1.92
N LEU A 294 -30.14 -6.47 2.45
CA LEU A 294 -29.27 -6.79 3.57
C LEU A 294 -29.77 -6.06 4.81
N GLY A 295 -30.35 -6.78 5.76
CA GLY A 295 -30.70 -6.23 7.07
C GLY A 295 -29.56 -6.38 8.08
N MET A 296 -29.47 -5.43 9.03
CA MET A 296 -28.40 -5.39 10.04
C MET A 296 -28.59 -6.45 11.15
N GLU A 297 -29.72 -7.17 11.16
CA GLU A 297 -29.93 -8.40 11.91
C GLU A 297 -29.03 -9.54 11.41
N SER A 298 -28.70 -9.56 10.12
CA SER A 298 -27.91 -10.62 9.50
C SER A 298 -26.46 -10.65 10.00
N ALA A 299 -25.74 -11.73 9.68
CA ALA A 299 -24.29 -11.75 9.83
C ALA A 299 -23.70 -10.65 8.93
N LEU A 300 -22.89 -9.78 9.53
CA LEU A 300 -22.33 -8.63 8.85
C LEU A 300 -20.89 -8.93 8.48
N VAL A 301 -20.56 -8.84 7.20
CA VAL A 301 -19.18 -8.78 6.75
C VAL A 301 -18.84 -7.31 6.53
N GLY A 302 -18.10 -6.74 7.48
CA GLY A 302 -17.85 -5.30 7.51
C GLY A 302 -16.90 -4.89 8.62
N GLU A 303 -16.56 -3.61 8.63
CA GLU A 303 -15.68 -2.95 9.59
C GLU A 303 -16.33 -1.67 10.11
N GLY A 304 -15.97 -1.23 11.32
CA GLY A 304 -16.48 0.01 11.87
C GLY A 304 -17.98 -0.02 12.18
N TRP A 305 -18.49 -1.16 12.64
CA TRP A 305 -19.88 -1.33 13.09
C TRP A 305 -19.91 -1.79 14.54
N LEU A 306 -20.76 -1.16 15.34
CA LEU A 306 -21.06 -1.56 16.71
C LEU A 306 -22.02 -2.75 16.72
N GLU A 307 -22.29 -3.24 17.93
CA GLU A 307 -23.25 -4.30 18.22
C GLU A 307 -24.67 -3.99 17.73
N ARG A 308 -25.48 -5.05 17.65
CA ARG A 308 -26.89 -4.97 17.27
C ARG A 308 -27.69 -4.21 18.33
N GLU A 309 -28.51 -3.27 17.89
CA GLU A 309 -29.47 -2.54 18.72
C GLU A 309 -30.88 -2.63 18.15
N ALA A 310 -31.89 -2.40 18.99
CA ALA A 310 -33.27 -2.27 18.53
C ALA A 310 -33.43 -1.00 17.71
N GLY A 311 -33.87 -1.13 16.46
CA GLY A 311 -34.23 0.00 15.60
C GLY A 311 -35.61 0.56 15.94
N LEU A 312 -35.83 1.85 15.65
CA LEU A 312 -37.07 2.58 15.96
C LEU A 312 -38.36 2.03 15.30
N GLY A 313 -38.23 1.05 14.38
CA GLY A 313 -39.34 0.39 13.69
C GLY A 313 -39.49 -1.11 13.95
N GLY A 314 -38.94 -1.63 15.06
CA GLY A 314 -39.09 -3.05 15.41
C GLY A 314 -38.15 -4.02 14.67
N GLY A 315 -37.13 -3.50 13.98
CA GLY A 315 -36.03 -4.30 13.40
C GLY A 315 -34.71 -4.14 14.15
N CYS A 316 -33.65 -4.73 13.61
CA CYS A 316 -32.29 -4.57 14.14
C CYS A 316 -31.56 -3.44 13.40
N ALA A 317 -30.87 -2.58 14.13
CA ALA A 317 -29.96 -1.59 13.58
C ALA A 317 -28.54 -1.78 14.13
N ARG A 318 -27.55 -1.21 13.45
CA ARG A 318 -26.17 -1.12 13.92
C ARG A 318 -25.65 0.28 13.70
N TRP A 319 -24.97 0.81 14.72
CA TRP A 319 -24.28 2.08 14.61
C TRP A 319 -22.94 1.91 13.91
N GLY A 320 -22.58 2.85 13.05
CA GLY A 320 -21.20 3.01 12.61
C GLY A 320 -20.31 3.59 13.71
N GLY A 321 -19.03 3.22 13.75
CA GLY A 321 -18.05 3.64 14.76
C GLY A 321 -17.05 2.53 15.13
N PRO A 322 -16.05 2.78 16.01
CA PRO A 322 -15.77 4.05 16.70
C PRO A 322 -14.98 5.05 15.84
N GLY A 323 -14.51 4.65 14.66
CA GLY A 323 -13.83 5.53 13.71
C GLY A 323 -14.81 6.26 12.78
N PRO A 324 -14.32 7.24 12.00
CA PRO A 324 -15.14 8.02 11.06
C PRO A 324 -15.46 7.27 9.76
N SER A 325 -15.26 5.95 9.73
CA SER A 325 -15.55 5.11 8.57
C SER A 325 -16.20 3.79 8.99
N SER A 326 -17.21 3.38 8.23
CA SER A 326 -17.90 2.09 8.36
C SER A 326 -17.99 1.43 7.00
N VAL A 327 -17.64 0.16 6.90
CA VAL A 327 -17.53 -0.56 5.62
C VAL A 327 -18.43 -1.78 5.63
N LEU A 328 -19.18 -1.99 4.56
CA LEU A 328 -19.91 -3.21 4.24
C LEU A 328 -19.25 -3.89 3.04
N TYR A 329 -19.07 -5.21 3.15
CA TYR A 329 -18.67 -6.06 2.04
C TYR A 329 -19.85 -6.96 1.67
N LEU A 330 -20.27 -6.91 0.42
CA LEU A 330 -21.46 -7.61 -0.07
C LEU A 330 -21.07 -8.69 -1.07
N ALA A 331 -21.72 -9.86 -0.96
CA ALA A 331 -21.66 -10.97 -1.94
C ALA A 331 -22.36 -10.64 -3.27
N ILE A 332 -22.47 -9.36 -3.63
CA ILE A 332 -23.22 -8.91 -4.79
C ILE A 332 -22.31 -8.10 -5.69
N ALA A 333 -22.06 -8.60 -6.90
CA ALA A 333 -21.40 -7.84 -7.95
C ALA A 333 -22.41 -6.82 -8.51
N LEU A 334 -22.15 -5.53 -8.32
CA LEU A 334 -22.98 -4.45 -8.85
C LEU A 334 -22.65 -4.27 -10.34
N GLN A 335 -23.55 -4.78 -11.20
CA GLN A 335 -23.46 -4.69 -12.66
C GLN A 335 -24.66 -3.96 -13.22
N GLY A 336 -24.46 -3.23 -14.32
CA GLY A 336 -25.49 -2.41 -14.94
C GLY A 336 -25.86 -1.20 -14.09
N GLU A 337 -27.07 -0.70 -14.26
CA GLU A 337 -27.60 0.40 -13.46
C GLU A 337 -28.26 -0.15 -12.19
N THR A 338 -27.73 0.17 -11.02
CA THR A 338 -28.23 -0.31 -9.72
C THR A 338 -28.56 0.84 -8.80
N CYS A 339 -29.73 0.76 -8.15
CA CYS A 339 -30.14 1.66 -7.09
C CYS A 339 -29.88 1.02 -5.73
N LEU A 340 -29.24 1.75 -4.82
CA LEU A 340 -29.00 1.36 -3.43
C LEU A 340 -29.74 2.32 -2.51
N ASN A 341 -30.59 1.80 -1.63
CA ASN A 341 -31.29 2.57 -0.61
C ASN A 341 -30.80 2.14 0.78
N PHE A 342 -30.21 3.07 1.52
CA PHE A 342 -29.72 2.87 2.88
C PHE A 342 -30.75 3.40 3.88
N ASN A 343 -31.39 2.51 4.64
CA ASN A 343 -32.42 2.86 5.61
C ASN A 343 -31.77 3.23 6.95
N ILE A 344 -31.62 4.54 7.18
CA ILE A 344 -30.99 5.13 8.35
C ILE A 344 -32.07 5.43 9.40
N VAL A 345 -31.99 4.75 10.55
CA VAL A 345 -32.99 4.88 11.62
C VAL A 345 -32.62 5.94 12.64
N SER A 346 -31.35 6.32 12.72
CA SER A 346 -30.88 7.35 13.64
C SER A 346 -29.57 7.96 13.17
N VAL A 347 -29.33 9.21 13.55
CA VAL A 347 -28.08 9.94 13.33
C VAL A 347 -27.61 10.46 14.68
N ILE A 348 -26.31 10.34 14.98
CA ILE A 348 -25.81 10.79 16.28
C ILE A 348 -25.86 12.32 16.40
N ASN A 349 -25.62 13.00 15.29
CA ASN A 349 -25.48 14.44 15.20
C ASN A 349 -25.61 14.88 13.73
N ASP A 350 -26.34 15.98 13.50
CA ASP A 350 -26.66 16.47 12.15
C ASP A 350 -25.42 16.90 11.36
N GLU A 351 -24.40 17.48 12.00
CA GLU A 351 -23.16 17.91 11.33
C GLU A 351 -22.37 16.69 10.82
N ILE A 352 -22.31 15.63 11.63
CA ILE A 352 -21.68 14.36 11.23
C ILE A 352 -22.44 13.77 10.04
N TYR A 353 -23.77 13.73 10.10
CA TYR A 353 -24.57 13.23 8.98
C TYR A 353 -24.41 14.07 7.72
N ALA A 354 -24.41 15.40 7.82
CA ALA A 354 -24.21 16.31 6.69
C ALA A 354 -22.84 16.12 6.01
N SER A 355 -21.85 15.59 6.73
CA SER A 355 -20.54 15.24 6.18
C SER A 355 -20.46 13.85 5.54
N MET A 356 -21.56 13.07 5.57
CA MET A 356 -21.56 11.70 5.10
C MET A 356 -21.21 11.64 3.61
N GLN A 357 -20.24 10.81 3.29
CA GLN A 357 -19.87 10.45 1.92
C GLN A 357 -20.00 8.94 1.75
N ILE A 358 -20.57 8.50 0.63
CA ILE A 358 -20.69 7.08 0.31
C ILE A 358 -19.72 6.76 -0.82
N PHE A 359 -18.91 5.72 -0.63
CA PHE A 359 -18.00 5.20 -1.63
C PHE A 359 -18.42 3.77 -1.98
N ILE A 360 -18.51 3.48 -3.27
CA ILE A 360 -18.77 2.13 -3.79
C ILE A 360 -17.55 1.71 -4.59
N ASN A 361 -16.88 0.63 -4.17
CA ASN A 361 -15.63 0.16 -4.77
C ASN A 361 -14.62 1.31 -4.93
N ASP A 362 -14.41 2.04 -3.83
CA ASP A 362 -13.50 3.20 -3.70
C ASP A 362 -13.84 4.43 -4.57
N SER A 363 -14.92 4.37 -5.35
CA SER A 363 -15.42 5.50 -6.12
C SER A 363 -16.49 6.26 -5.33
N TYR A 364 -16.35 7.58 -5.23
CA TYR A 364 -17.37 8.43 -4.60
C TYR A 364 -18.70 8.31 -5.34
N ALA A 365 -19.75 8.01 -4.60
CA ALA A 365 -21.09 7.82 -5.12
C ALA A 365 -22.02 8.87 -4.51
N PRO A 366 -22.45 9.89 -5.28
CA PRO A 366 -23.35 10.90 -4.76
C PRO A 366 -24.67 10.26 -4.34
N HIS A 367 -25.24 10.74 -3.23
CA HIS A 367 -26.48 10.22 -2.68
C HIS A 367 -27.51 11.33 -2.52
N GLU A 368 -28.77 10.95 -2.64
CA GLU A 368 -29.93 11.80 -2.35
C GLU A 368 -30.58 11.34 -1.05
N THR A 369 -31.03 12.28 -0.23
CA THR A 369 -31.66 11.97 1.05
C THR A 369 -33.16 12.21 0.95
N SER A 370 -33.96 11.24 1.37
CA SER A 370 -35.42 11.36 1.41
C SER A 370 -35.98 10.73 2.68
N ILE A 371 -37.24 11.04 3.02
CA ILE A 371 -37.94 10.35 4.10
C ILE A 371 -38.93 9.37 3.46
N ARG A 372 -38.85 8.08 3.80
CA ARG A 372 -39.77 7.03 3.35
C ARG A 372 -40.22 6.20 4.54
N ASP A 373 -41.52 6.04 4.71
CA ASP A 373 -42.12 5.28 5.83
C ASP A 373 -41.62 5.72 7.22
N GLY A 374 -41.32 7.01 7.37
CA GLY A 374 -40.78 7.58 8.62
C GLY A 374 -39.27 7.38 8.81
N PHE A 375 -38.57 6.75 7.87
CA PHE A 375 -37.13 6.55 7.90
C PHE A 375 -36.39 7.52 6.98
N LEU A 376 -35.20 7.92 7.40
CA LEU A 376 -34.26 8.63 6.54
C LEU A 376 -33.62 7.63 5.58
N VAL A 377 -33.74 7.88 4.28
CA VAL A 377 -33.20 7.01 3.24
C VAL A 377 -32.18 7.77 2.41
N ALA A 378 -30.93 7.33 2.47
CA ALA A 378 -29.90 7.76 1.51
C ALA A 378 -29.96 6.85 0.28
N SER A 379 -30.16 7.43 -0.89
CA SER A 379 -30.31 6.71 -2.17
C SER A 379 -29.12 6.99 -3.07
N VAL A 380 -28.46 5.94 -3.55
CA VAL A 380 -27.34 6.03 -4.51
C VAL A 380 -27.73 5.31 -5.79
N LYS A 381 -27.47 5.93 -6.94
CA LYS A 381 -27.52 5.26 -8.24
C LYS A 381 -26.10 5.05 -8.74
N THR A 382 -25.76 3.81 -9.02
CA THR A 382 -24.48 3.44 -9.62
C THR A 382 -24.70 2.83 -11.00
N ARG A 383 -23.72 3.01 -11.87
CA ARG A 383 -23.72 2.44 -13.21
C ARG A 383 -22.34 1.85 -13.47
N ASN A 384 -22.28 0.54 -13.51
CA ASN A 384 -21.05 -0.19 -13.81
C ASN A 384 -21.23 -1.04 -15.06
N TRP A 385 -20.55 -0.65 -16.14
CA TRP A 385 -20.61 -1.34 -17.42
C TRP A 385 -19.59 -2.48 -17.54
N GLN A 386 -18.63 -2.55 -16.62
CA GLN A 386 -17.66 -3.64 -16.60
C GLN A 386 -18.22 -4.80 -15.79
N GLU A 387 -18.02 -6.02 -16.29
CA GLU A 387 -18.29 -7.23 -15.51
C GLU A 387 -17.39 -7.22 -14.27
N SER A 388 -17.96 -6.86 -13.12
CA SER A 388 -17.29 -6.99 -11.84
C SER A 388 -17.28 -8.46 -11.45
N THR A 389 -16.09 -9.00 -11.21
CA THR A 389 -15.85 -10.35 -10.68
C THR A 389 -15.70 -10.36 -9.16
N SER A 390 -15.90 -9.20 -8.51
CA SER A 390 -15.69 -8.99 -7.08
C SER A 390 -17.00 -8.63 -6.36
N GLY A 391 -17.00 -8.81 -5.04
CA GLY A 391 -18.08 -8.29 -4.21
C GLY A 391 -18.11 -6.76 -4.22
N ALA A 392 -19.23 -6.17 -3.79
CA ALA A 392 -19.31 -4.73 -3.61
C ALA A 392 -18.78 -4.33 -2.24
N ARG A 393 -17.86 -3.37 -2.23
CA ARG A 393 -17.41 -2.66 -1.02
C ARG A 393 -18.16 -1.34 -0.93
N ILE A 394 -18.94 -1.16 0.14
CA ILE A 394 -19.64 0.10 0.43
C ILE A 394 -19.03 0.70 1.67
N GLU A 395 -18.43 1.88 1.55
CA GLU A 395 -17.86 2.62 2.66
C GLU A 395 -18.62 3.92 2.92
N PHE A 396 -19.01 4.13 4.17
CA PHE A 396 -19.54 5.39 4.68
C PHE A 396 -18.42 6.14 5.36
N ARG A 397 -18.04 7.31 4.85
CA ARG A 397 -17.05 8.21 5.47
C ARG A 397 -17.73 9.42 6.08
N PHE A 398 -17.21 9.87 7.21
CA PHE A 398 -17.70 11.02 7.96
C PHE A 398 -16.53 11.94 8.32
N CYS A 399 -16.80 13.20 8.65
CA CYS A 399 -15.77 14.12 9.15
C CYS A 399 -15.29 13.77 10.57
N GLY A 400 -16.05 12.95 11.30
CA GLY A 400 -15.76 12.57 12.67
C GLY A 400 -16.81 11.63 13.26
N VAL A 401 -16.74 11.47 14.57
CA VAL A 401 -17.63 10.64 15.40
C VAL A 401 -17.95 11.39 16.69
N LYS A 402 -19.12 11.14 17.27
CA LYS A 402 -19.51 11.65 18.60
C LYS A 402 -20.14 10.53 19.41
N SER A 403 -20.08 10.60 20.72
CA SER A 403 -20.88 9.75 21.61
C SER A 403 -22.23 10.39 21.90
N ALA A 404 -23.21 9.60 22.38
CA ALA A 404 -24.50 10.15 22.77
C ALA A 404 -24.36 11.05 24.00
N PHE A 405 -23.34 10.81 24.82
CA PHE A 405 -22.95 11.69 25.92
C PHE A 405 -22.49 13.07 25.40
N GLU A 406 -21.56 13.08 24.44
CA GLU A 406 -21.05 14.34 23.85
C GLU A 406 -22.14 15.10 23.09
N ALA A 407 -23.03 14.39 22.39
CA ALA A 407 -24.06 15.00 21.55
C ALA A 407 -25.30 15.45 22.34
N HIS A 408 -25.73 14.66 23.33
CA HIS A 408 -27.05 14.79 23.97
C HIS A 408 -27.03 14.61 25.50
N GLY A 409 -25.87 14.41 26.13
CA GLY A 409 -25.75 14.16 27.57
C GLY A 409 -26.26 12.79 28.04
N VAL A 410 -26.56 11.87 27.12
CA VAL A 410 -27.02 10.51 27.43
C VAL A 410 -25.81 9.66 27.86
N PRO A 411 -25.87 8.83 28.91
CA PRO A 411 -24.73 8.06 29.43
C PRO A 411 -24.36 6.86 28.55
N ASP A 412 -24.05 7.12 27.28
CA ASP A 412 -23.48 6.20 26.31
C ASP A 412 -22.28 6.87 25.66
N HIS A 413 -21.09 6.39 26.02
CA HIS A 413 -19.79 6.94 25.61
C HIS A 413 -19.26 6.31 24.31
N ARG A 414 -19.98 5.36 23.71
CA ARG A 414 -19.58 4.77 22.43
C ARG A 414 -19.59 5.83 21.35
N ARG A 415 -18.52 5.91 20.56
CA ARG A 415 -18.36 6.87 19.45
C ARG A 415 -19.13 6.33 18.25
N LYS A 416 -20.10 7.10 17.77
CA LYS A 416 -21.11 6.71 16.79
C LYS A 416 -21.14 7.65 15.59
N THR A 417 -21.73 7.19 14.48
CA THR A 417 -22.08 7.99 13.29
C THR A 417 -23.57 7.91 12.98
N ILE A 418 -23.97 7.00 12.09
CA ILE A 418 -25.36 6.69 11.74
C ILE A 418 -25.74 5.32 12.26
N ALA A 419 -27.02 5.10 12.53
CA ALA A 419 -27.59 3.78 12.75
C ALA A 419 -28.25 3.31 11.46
N LEU A 420 -27.67 2.30 10.82
CA LEU A 420 -28.22 1.68 9.62
C LEU A 420 -29.10 0.50 10.07
N GLN A 421 -30.27 0.33 9.45
CA GLN A 421 -31.15 -0.82 9.68
C GLN A 421 -31.09 -1.81 8.53
N SER A 422 -31.10 -1.32 7.29
CA SER A 422 -30.99 -2.16 6.12
C SER A 422 -30.42 -1.42 4.91
N LEU A 423 -29.90 -2.19 3.98
CA LEU A 423 -29.55 -1.78 2.63
C LEU A 423 -30.43 -2.56 1.65
N GLN A 424 -31.19 -1.85 0.83
CA GLN A 424 -31.92 -2.42 -0.29
C GLN A 424 -31.18 -2.11 -1.59
N MET A 425 -31.07 -3.09 -2.47
CA MET A 425 -30.41 -2.99 -3.76
C MET A 425 -31.37 -3.45 -4.85
N ARG A 426 -31.45 -2.69 -5.94
CA ARG A 426 -32.28 -3.05 -7.09
C ARG A 426 -31.53 -2.81 -8.38
N ARG A 427 -31.39 -3.83 -9.22
CA ARG A 427 -30.89 -3.65 -10.58
C ARG A 427 -32.01 -3.11 -11.47
N ILE A 428 -31.78 -1.98 -12.13
CA ILE A 428 -32.74 -1.31 -13.00
C ILE A 428 -32.69 -1.90 -14.42
N SER A 429 -31.48 -2.07 -14.97
CA SER A 429 -31.25 -2.56 -16.34
C SER A 429 -30.03 -3.48 -16.48
#